data_AF-A0A958RD86-F1
#
_entry.id   AF-A0A958RD86-F1
#
_cell.length_a   1.000
_cell.length_b   1.000
_cell.length_c   1.000
_cell.angle_alpha   90.00
_cell.angle_beta   90.00
_cell.angle_gamma   90.00
#
_symmetry.space_group_name_H-M   'P 1'
#
loop_
_entity.id
_entity.type
_entity.pdbx_description
1 polymer ?
#
loop_
_entity_poly.entity_id
_entity_poly.type
_entity_poly.pdbx_seq_one_letter_code
_entity_poly.pdbx_strand_id
1 'polypeptide(L)'
;MKAYKELVTALDQLVTVYRHLLDVVRKEHEALLAADHKEIPIINDSKEKMLLKIRKLDAAWEEHANELMKGLKMDNSRPRLLDIAAQFEGDDAQKLQQLHSVLNMLVQRISEINKKNEVLAKAALSHISGAMASITETLNANPTYEKGGDMKEKVEGASGRLVQREA
;
A
#
# COMPACT_ATOMS: atom_id res chain seq x y z
N MET A 1 -37.45 7.45 15.12
CA MET A 1 -36.12 6.81 15.14
C MET A 1 -35.78 6.03 13.85
N LYS A 2 -36.17 6.51 12.65
CA LYS A 2 -35.79 5.84 11.39
C LYS A 2 -34.33 6.13 11.03
N ALA A 3 -33.95 7.41 11.00
CA ALA A 3 -32.58 7.86 10.75
C ALA A 3 -31.54 7.23 11.69
N TYR A 4 -31.87 7.02 12.98
CA TYR A 4 -30.98 6.33 13.91
C TYR A 4 -30.71 4.87 13.49
N LYS A 5 -31.75 4.12 13.12
CA LYS A 5 -31.61 2.72 12.69
C LYS A 5 -30.80 2.62 11.39
N GLU A 6 -31.03 3.54 10.46
CA GLU A 6 -30.28 3.62 9.20
C GLU A 6 -28.81 3.98 9.43
N LEU A 7 -28.53 4.92 10.34
CA LEU A 7 -27.18 5.27 10.78
C LEU A 7 -26.44 4.06 11.37
N VAL A 8 -27.06 3.35 12.32
CA VAL A 8 -26.47 2.17 12.96
C VAL A 8 -26.22 1.07 11.92
N THR A 9 -27.16 0.88 10.99
CA THR A 9 -27.01 -0.09 9.89
C THR A 9 -25.83 0.25 8.99
N ALA A 10 -25.67 1.52 8.60
CA ALA A 10 -24.53 1.97 7.81
C ALA A 10 -23.20 1.75 8.55
N LEU A 11 -23.15 2.03 9.85
CA LEU A 11 -21.96 1.82 10.68
C LEU A 11 -21.61 0.34 10.87
N ASP A 12 -22.58 -0.54 11.12
CA ASP A 12 -22.34 -1.99 11.21
C ASP A 12 -21.85 -2.55 9.85
N GLN A 13 -22.38 -2.03 8.74
CA GLN A 13 -21.90 -2.37 7.40
C GLN A 13 -20.47 -1.86 7.17
N LEU A 14 -20.14 -0.64 7.61
CA LEU A 14 -18.76 -0.12 7.57
C LEU A 14 -17.81 -1.03 8.35
N VAL A 15 -18.16 -1.42 9.58
CA VAL A 15 -17.35 -2.35 10.40
C VAL A 15 -17.09 -3.65 9.64
N THR A 16 -18.11 -4.20 8.98
CA THR A 16 -17.98 -5.43 8.20
C THR A 16 -17.01 -5.27 7.04
N VAL A 17 -17.12 -4.16 6.28
CA VAL A 17 -16.22 -3.89 5.14
C VAL A 17 -14.79 -3.61 5.61
N TYR A 18 -14.60 -2.88 6.70
CA TYR A 18 -13.29 -2.64 7.28
C TYR A 18 -12.63 -3.93 7.80
N ARG A 19 -13.39 -4.86 8.37
CA ARG A 19 -12.87 -6.20 8.74
C ARG A 19 -12.39 -6.96 7.51
N HIS A 20 -13.18 -6.98 6.44
CA HIS A 20 -12.75 -7.62 5.19
C HIS A 20 -11.52 -6.93 4.59
N LEU A 21 -11.46 -5.60 4.61
CA LEU A 21 -10.30 -4.85 4.17
C LEU A 21 -9.05 -5.20 4.98
N LEU A 22 -9.20 -5.36 6.30
CA LEU A 22 -8.11 -5.81 7.18
C LEU A 22 -7.56 -7.19 6.74
N ASP A 23 -8.43 -8.11 6.38
CA ASP A 23 -7.99 -9.43 5.88
C ASP A 23 -7.32 -9.33 4.51
N VAL A 24 -7.82 -8.47 3.61
CA VAL A 24 -7.19 -8.21 2.30
C VAL A 24 -5.80 -7.61 2.44
N VAL A 25 -5.59 -6.62 3.32
CA VAL A 25 -4.24 -6.04 3.52
C VAL A 25 -3.28 -7.00 4.22
N ARG A 26 -3.77 -7.95 5.02
CA ARG A 26 -2.95 -9.05 5.58
C ARG A 26 -2.53 -10.03 4.50
N LYS A 27 -3.46 -10.44 3.63
CA LYS A 27 -3.12 -11.28 2.46
C LYS A 27 -2.13 -10.60 1.55
N GLU A 28 -2.27 -9.28 1.35
CA GLU A 28 -1.29 -8.50 0.60
C GLU A 28 0.10 -8.58 1.23
N HIS A 29 0.17 -8.47 2.55
CA HIS A 29 1.43 -8.58 3.27
C HIS A 29 2.11 -9.93 3.01
N GLU A 30 1.36 -11.02 3.09
CA GLU A 30 1.84 -12.38 2.82
C GLU A 30 2.28 -12.54 1.35
N ALA A 31 1.50 -12.04 0.39
CA ALA A 31 1.82 -12.09 -1.03
C ALA A 31 3.09 -11.28 -1.37
N LEU A 32 3.28 -10.12 -0.75
CA LEU A 32 4.50 -9.32 -0.90
C LEU A 32 5.73 -10.02 -0.32
N LEU A 33 5.60 -10.67 0.84
CA LEU A 33 6.68 -11.47 1.43
C LEU A 33 7.05 -12.68 0.55
N ALA A 34 6.06 -13.33 -0.06
CA ALA A 34 6.25 -14.44 -0.97
C ALA A 34 6.68 -14.02 -2.39
N ALA A 35 6.70 -12.71 -2.69
CA ALA A 35 6.88 -12.17 -4.05
C ALA A 35 5.92 -12.78 -5.08
N ASP A 36 4.67 -13.04 -4.67
CA ASP A 36 3.66 -13.66 -5.53
C ASP A 36 3.08 -12.64 -6.52
N HIS A 37 3.71 -12.55 -7.68
CA HIS A 37 3.31 -11.66 -8.77
C HIS A 37 1.92 -11.94 -9.36
N LYS A 38 1.32 -13.12 -9.09
CA LYS A 38 -0.02 -13.48 -9.59
C LYS A 38 -1.11 -13.06 -8.63
N GLU A 39 -0.86 -13.18 -7.33
CA GLU A 39 -1.85 -12.88 -6.29
C GLU A 39 -1.96 -11.37 -6.01
N ILE A 40 -0.86 -10.61 -6.13
CA ILE A 40 -0.84 -9.16 -5.87
C ILE A 40 -1.90 -8.38 -6.70
N PRO A 41 -2.06 -8.60 -8.02
CA PRO A 41 -3.10 -7.93 -8.80
C PRO A 41 -4.53 -8.25 -8.34
N ILE A 42 -4.80 -9.50 -7.98
CA ILE A 42 -6.12 -9.97 -7.51
C ILE A 42 -6.47 -9.29 -6.18
N ILE A 43 -5.49 -9.21 -5.28
CA ILE A 43 -5.62 -8.53 -4.00
C ILE A 43 -5.87 -7.03 -4.19
N ASN A 44 -5.19 -6.39 -5.15
CA ASN A 44 -5.40 -4.97 -5.45
C ASN A 44 -6.80 -4.67 -5.97
N ASP A 45 -7.33 -5.49 -6.89
CA ASP A 45 -8.71 -5.36 -7.37
C ASP A 45 -9.73 -5.53 -6.22
N SER A 46 -9.50 -6.52 -5.35
CA SER A 46 -10.33 -6.72 -4.15
C SER A 46 -10.30 -5.50 -3.22
N LYS A 47 -9.11 -4.92 -2.99
CA LYS A 47 -8.91 -3.72 -2.18
C LYS A 47 -9.66 -2.52 -2.77
N GLU A 48 -9.56 -2.30 -4.07
CA GLU A 48 -10.24 -1.21 -4.77
C GLU A 48 -11.77 -1.32 -4.63
N LYS A 49 -12.32 -2.52 -4.83
CA LYS A 49 -13.76 -2.79 -4.61
C LYS A 49 -14.20 -2.49 -3.18
N MET A 50 -13.39 -2.85 -2.17
CA MET A 50 -13.69 -2.53 -0.77
C MET A 50 -13.64 -1.02 -0.51
N LEU A 51 -12.64 -0.31 -1.03
CA LEU A 51 -12.53 1.14 -0.89
C LEU A 51 -13.70 1.88 -1.54
N LEU A 52 -14.17 1.44 -2.71
CA LEU A 52 -15.38 1.97 -3.34
C LEU A 52 -16.62 1.75 -2.48
N LYS A 53 -16.74 0.58 -1.84
CA LYS A 53 -17.85 0.29 -0.92
C LYS A 53 -17.80 1.14 0.34
N ILE A 54 -16.61 1.34 0.93
CA ILE A 54 -16.39 2.23 2.08
C ILE A 54 -16.86 3.64 1.73
N ARG A 55 -16.41 4.21 0.60
CA ARG A 55 -16.82 5.56 0.18
C ARG A 55 -18.33 5.73 0.07
N LYS A 56 -19.03 4.72 -0.48
CA LYS A 56 -20.50 4.75 -0.57
C LYS A 56 -21.18 4.71 0.80
N LEU A 57 -20.68 3.86 1.70
CA LEU A 57 -21.23 3.72 3.04
C LEU A 57 -20.92 4.93 3.93
N ASP A 58 -19.74 5.54 3.79
CA ASP A 58 -19.38 6.78 4.48
C ASP A 58 -20.28 7.94 4.06
N ALA A 59 -20.58 8.06 2.74
CA ALA A 59 -21.51 9.06 2.25
C ALA A 59 -22.94 8.85 2.81
N ALA A 60 -23.42 7.60 2.84
CA ALA A 60 -24.71 7.26 3.43
C ALA A 60 -24.73 7.54 4.95
N TRP A 61 -23.65 7.21 5.65
CA TRP A 61 -23.49 7.53 7.07
C TRP A 61 -23.59 9.06 7.30
N GLU A 62 -22.89 9.85 6.50
CA GLU A 62 -22.91 11.31 6.62
C GLU A 62 -24.31 11.89 6.35
N GLU A 63 -25.01 11.36 5.35
CA GLU A 63 -26.40 11.73 5.05
C GLU A 63 -27.34 11.44 6.23
N HIS A 64 -27.31 10.22 6.76
CA HIS A 64 -28.15 9.82 7.91
C HIS A 64 -27.79 10.57 9.19
N ALA A 65 -26.49 10.85 9.40
CA ALA A 65 -26.03 11.62 10.53
C ALA A 65 -26.52 13.07 10.47
N ASN A 66 -26.48 13.69 9.28
CA ASN A 66 -27.01 15.04 9.07
C ASN A 66 -28.52 15.10 9.27
N GLU A 67 -29.28 14.12 8.79
CA GLU A 67 -30.72 14.03 9.03
C GLU A 67 -31.02 13.89 10.54
N LEU A 68 -30.26 13.04 11.24
CA LEU A 68 -30.42 12.84 12.67
C LEU A 68 -30.10 14.12 13.47
N MET A 69 -29.01 14.82 13.13
CA MET A 69 -28.65 16.09 13.78
C MET A 69 -29.72 17.17 13.60
N LYS A 70 -30.33 17.28 12.41
CA LYS A 70 -31.45 18.19 12.16
C LYS A 70 -32.64 17.87 13.07
N GLY A 71 -32.96 16.58 13.24
CA GLY A 71 -34.00 16.12 14.16
C GLY A 71 -33.69 16.45 15.62
N LEU A 72 -32.41 16.40 16.01
CA LEU A 72 -31.90 16.73 17.35
C LEU A 72 -31.63 18.22 17.57
N LYS A 73 -31.88 19.08 16.56
CA LYS A 73 -31.61 20.53 16.58
C LYS A 73 -30.15 20.88 16.93
N MET A 74 -29.20 20.04 16.50
CA MET A 74 -27.78 20.31 16.65
C MET A 74 -27.28 21.17 15.49
N ASP A 75 -26.55 22.24 15.80
CA ASP A 75 -26.07 23.20 14.80
C ASP A 75 -24.61 22.92 14.40
N ASN A 76 -24.32 21.66 14.09
CA ASN A 76 -22.97 21.21 13.74
C ASN A 76 -22.87 21.03 12.23
N SER A 77 -21.96 21.78 11.60
CA SER A 77 -21.71 21.72 10.15
C SER A 77 -21.05 20.41 9.70
N ARG A 78 -20.51 19.63 10.65
CA ARG A 78 -19.90 18.32 10.41
C ARG A 78 -20.33 17.32 11.49
N PRO A 79 -21.06 16.25 11.14
CA PRO A 79 -21.47 15.25 12.11
C PRO A 79 -20.26 14.51 12.67
N ARG A 80 -20.14 14.47 14.00
CA ARG A 80 -19.19 13.59 14.70
C ARG A 80 -19.97 12.51 15.43
N LEU A 81 -19.56 11.26 15.26
CA LEU A 81 -20.26 10.10 15.84
C LEU A 81 -20.36 10.18 17.37
N LEU A 82 -19.32 10.66 18.04
CA LEU A 82 -19.33 10.83 19.50
C LEU A 82 -20.25 11.97 19.96
N ASP A 83 -20.35 13.06 19.20
CA ASP A 83 -21.27 14.16 19.50
C ASP A 83 -22.73 13.69 19.38
N ILE A 84 -23.02 12.85 18.38
CA ILE A 84 -24.32 12.21 18.21
C ILE A 84 -24.59 11.25 19.37
N ALA A 85 -23.62 10.39 19.72
CA ALA A 85 -23.77 9.44 20.81
C ALA A 85 -24.08 10.10 22.16
N ALA A 86 -23.56 11.31 22.40
CA ALA A 86 -23.83 12.09 23.59
C ALA A 86 -25.29 12.58 23.72
N GLN A 87 -26.08 12.52 22.64
CA GLN A 87 -27.51 12.85 22.66
C GLN A 87 -28.42 11.65 22.97
N PHE A 88 -27.84 10.46 23.12
CA PHE A 88 -28.56 9.24 23.48
C PHE A 88 -28.17 8.81 24.89
N GLU A 89 -29.03 7.99 25.50
CA GLU A 89 -28.78 7.37 26.80
C GLU A 89 -28.87 5.85 26.69
N GLY A 90 -28.34 5.14 27.68
CA GLY A 90 -28.44 3.68 27.76
C GLY A 90 -27.76 2.94 26.60
N ASP A 91 -28.41 1.87 26.15
CA ASP A 91 -27.86 0.92 25.17
C ASP A 91 -27.53 1.57 23.82
N ASP A 92 -28.35 2.55 23.39
CA ASP A 92 -28.17 3.24 22.11
C ASP A 92 -26.87 4.07 22.09
N ALA A 93 -26.56 4.75 23.20
CA ALA A 93 -25.31 5.50 23.36
C ALA A 93 -24.09 4.57 23.40
N GLN A 94 -24.19 3.47 24.16
CA GLN A 94 -23.13 2.46 24.27
C GLN A 94 -22.83 1.83 22.91
N LYS A 95 -23.86 1.50 22.12
CA LYS A 95 -23.71 0.93 20.78
C LYS A 95 -22.95 1.86 19.84
N LEU A 96 -23.26 3.16 19.81
CA LEU A 96 -22.55 4.13 18.97
C LEU A 96 -21.08 4.32 19.41
N GLN A 97 -20.81 4.35 20.72
CA GLN A 97 -19.45 4.42 21.25
C GLN A 97 -18.64 3.17 20.90
N GLN A 98 -19.25 1.98 21.02
CA GLN A 98 -18.61 0.72 20.64
C GLN A 98 -18.27 0.69 19.14
N LEU A 99 -19.22 1.11 18.28
CA LEU A 99 -19.00 1.21 16.84
C LEU A 99 -17.83 2.15 16.51
N HIS A 100 -17.78 3.31 17.16
CA HIS A 100 -16.67 4.26 17.01
C HIS A 100 -15.32 3.63 17.39
N SER A 101 -15.26 2.98 18.55
CA SER A 101 -14.04 2.32 19.03
C SER A 101 -13.56 1.23 18.08
N VAL A 102 -14.47 0.37 17.61
CA VAL A 102 -14.16 -0.71 16.67
C VAL A 102 -13.66 -0.16 15.34
N LEU A 103 -14.32 0.86 14.77
CA LEU A 103 -13.90 1.48 13.51
C LEU A 103 -12.51 2.12 13.64
N ASN A 104 -12.25 2.87 14.71
CA ASN A 104 -10.93 3.46 14.95
C ASN A 104 -9.82 2.39 15.04
N MET A 105 -10.07 1.33 15.80
CA MET A 105 -9.12 0.23 15.94
C MET A 105 -8.83 -0.45 14.59
N LEU A 106 -9.87 -0.69 13.77
CA LEU A 106 -9.70 -1.25 12.43
C LEU A 106 -8.88 -0.34 11.52
N VAL A 107 -9.21 0.96 11.47
CA VAL A 107 -8.50 1.95 10.65
C VAL A 107 -7.02 2.05 11.05
N GLN A 108 -6.73 2.12 12.35
CA GLN A 108 -5.35 2.11 12.85
C GLN A 108 -4.60 0.86 12.40
N ARG A 109 -5.21 -0.32 12.59
CA ARG A 109 -4.56 -1.58 12.25
C ARG A 109 -4.32 -1.76 10.75
N ILE A 110 -5.27 -1.35 9.92
CA ILE A 110 -5.14 -1.36 8.45
C ILE A 110 -4.00 -0.43 8.04
N SER A 111 -3.93 0.77 8.62
CA SER A 111 -2.89 1.76 8.31
C SER A 111 -1.49 1.24 8.66
N GLU A 112 -1.33 0.58 9.80
CA GLU A 112 -0.07 -0.05 10.20
C GLU A 112 0.40 -1.11 9.21
N ILE A 113 -0.49 -2.02 8.79
CA ILE A 113 -0.15 -3.10 7.86
C ILE A 113 0.14 -2.53 6.48
N ASN A 114 -0.68 -1.58 6.01
CA ASN A 114 -0.48 -0.95 4.71
C ASN A 114 0.87 -0.21 4.64
N LYS A 115 1.31 0.42 5.73
CA LYS A 115 2.64 1.04 5.82
C LYS A 115 3.76 -0.01 5.70
N LYS A 116 3.60 -1.19 6.29
CA LYS A 116 4.56 -2.30 6.13
C LYS A 116 4.58 -2.82 4.69
N ASN A 117 3.41 -2.95 4.07
CA ASN A 117 3.28 -3.38 2.67
C ASN A 117 3.96 -2.37 1.72
N GLU A 118 3.80 -1.07 1.99
CA GLU A 118 4.48 -0.01 1.24
C GLU A 118 6.00 -0.14 1.31
N VAL A 119 6.56 -0.45 2.49
CA VAL A 119 8.01 -0.67 2.66
C VAL A 119 8.48 -1.88 1.83
N LEU A 120 7.76 -3.00 1.89
CA LEU A 120 8.10 -4.21 1.12
C LEU A 120 8.05 -3.94 -0.39
N ALA A 121 7.00 -3.30 -0.87
CA ALA A 121 6.84 -2.96 -2.28
C ALA A 121 7.96 -2.03 -2.78
N LYS A 122 8.31 -1.00 -2.01
CA LYS A 122 9.43 -0.09 -2.33
C LYS A 122 10.77 -0.81 -2.36
N ALA A 123 11.02 -1.71 -1.41
CA ALA A 123 12.25 -2.50 -1.37
C ALA A 123 12.36 -3.39 -2.61
N ALA A 124 11.29 -4.12 -2.96
CA ALA A 124 11.24 -4.96 -4.15
C ALA A 124 11.52 -4.16 -5.44
N LEU A 125 10.90 -2.99 -5.60
CA LEU A 125 11.15 -2.09 -6.74
C LEU A 125 12.61 -1.61 -6.78
N SER A 126 13.17 -1.19 -5.64
CA SER A 126 14.58 -0.77 -5.55
C SER A 126 15.54 -1.88 -5.97
N HIS A 127 15.29 -3.13 -5.57
CA HIS A 127 16.13 -4.26 -5.95
C HIS A 127 16.05 -4.56 -7.45
N ILE A 128 14.84 -4.52 -8.04
CA ILE A 128 14.65 -4.72 -9.48
C ILE A 128 15.35 -3.61 -10.28
N SER A 129 15.16 -2.35 -9.89
CA SER A 129 15.82 -1.21 -10.54
C SER A 129 17.34 -1.29 -10.47
N GLY A 130 17.90 -1.67 -9.32
CA GLY A 130 19.33 -1.88 -9.15
C GLY A 130 19.86 -3.02 -10.03
N ALA A 131 19.17 -4.16 -10.04
CA ALA A 131 19.53 -5.29 -10.90
C ALA A 131 19.50 -4.91 -12.39
N MET A 132 18.48 -4.17 -12.83
CA MET A 132 18.38 -3.67 -14.20
C MET A 132 19.52 -2.70 -14.56
N ALA A 133 19.90 -1.81 -13.63
CA ALA A 133 21.04 -0.91 -13.82
C ALA A 133 22.35 -1.69 -13.98
N SER A 134 22.61 -2.68 -13.12
CA SER A 134 23.81 -3.53 -13.20
C SER A 134 23.86 -4.35 -14.49
N ILE A 135 22.72 -4.90 -14.94
CA ILE A 135 22.63 -5.59 -16.24
C ILE A 135 22.97 -4.62 -17.38
N THR A 136 22.40 -3.42 -17.36
CA THR A 136 22.62 -2.39 -18.38
C THR A 136 24.08 -1.95 -18.41
N GLU A 137 24.69 -1.72 -17.25
CA GLU A 137 26.11 -1.39 -17.11
C GLU A 137 27.00 -2.52 -17.66
N THR A 138 26.71 -3.78 -17.32
CA THR A 138 27.47 -4.94 -17.81
C THR A 138 27.36 -5.09 -19.33
N LEU A 139 26.16 -4.88 -19.89
CA LEU A 139 25.94 -4.95 -21.34
C LEU A 139 26.62 -3.80 -22.09
N ASN A 140 26.67 -2.60 -21.50
CA ASN A 140 27.34 -1.44 -22.09
C ASN A 140 28.87 -1.44 -21.88
N ALA A 141 29.38 -2.13 -20.86
CA ALA A 141 30.81 -2.21 -20.54
C ALA A 141 31.61 -3.15 -21.46
N ASN A 142 30.96 -3.85 -22.41
CA ASN A 142 31.64 -4.69 -23.41
C ASN A 142 31.48 -4.14 -24.85
N PRO A 143 32.27 -3.14 -25.26
CA PRO A 143 32.66 -2.98 -26.65
C PRO A 143 33.88 -3.88 -26.94
N THR A 144 33.83 -5.17 -26.62
CA THR A 144 34.94 -6.09 -26.93
C THR A 144 34.78 -6.59 -28.37
N TYR A 145 35.23 -5.75 -29.31
CA TYR A 145 35.83 -6.05 -30.62
C TYR A 145 35.73 -4.76 -31.46
N GLU A 146 36.61 -3.79 -31.19
CA GLU A 146 37.05 -2.88 -32.26
C GLU A 146 37.76 -3.73 -33.33
N LYS A 147 36.97 -4.21 -34.30
CA LYS A 147 37.47 -4.68 -35.58
C LYS A 147 37.87 -3.45 -36.40
N GLY A 148 39.16 -3.15 -36.45
CA GLY A 148 39.72 -2.15 -37.35
C GLY A 148 41.20 -1.95 -37.07
N GLY A 149 42.05 -2.78 -37.70
CA GLY A 149 43.47 -2.85 -37.40
C GLY A 149 44.27 -1.59 -37.72
N ASP A 150 45.33 -1.40 -36.95
CA ASP A 150 46.58 -0.80 -37.42
C ASP A 150 47.72 -1.25 -36.48
N MET A 151 48.33 -2.41 -36.77
CA MET A 151 49.65 -2.72 -36.22
C MET A 151 50.65 -1.85 -36.97
N LYS A 152 50.90 -0.64 -36.46
CA LYS A 152 52.07 0.12 -36.88
C LYS A 152 53.31 -0.46 -36.23
N GLU A 153 53.86 -1.42 -36.95
CA GLU A 153 55.28 -1.75 -36.94
C GLU A 153 56.09 -0.45 -37.12
N LYS A 154 56.79 -0.05 -36.06
CA LYS A 154 58.02 0.75 -36.20
C LYS A 154 59.09 0.13 -35.31
N VAL A 155 59.88 -0.70 -35.97
CA VAL A 155 61.25 -1.06 -35.60
C VAL A 155 62.06 0.22 -35.48
N GLU A 156 62.85 0.35 -34.41
CA GLU A 156 64.30 0.65 -34.42
C GLU A 156 64.76 1.21 -33.07
N GLY A 157 65.55 0.41 -32.35
CA GLY A 157 66.16 0.80 -31.08
C GLY A 157 66.70 -0.41 -30.33
N ALA A 158 67.87 -0.89 -30.76
CA ALA A 158 68.52 -2.08 -30.27
C ALA A 158 68.64 -2.16 -28.73
N SER A 159 68.21 -3.28 -28.16
CA SER A 159 69.02 -3.96 -27.14
C SER A 159 68.62 -5.43 -27.08
N GLY A 160 69.27 -6.23 -27.94
CA GLY A 160 69.32 -7.66 -27.73
C GLY A 160 70.14 -7.95 -26.47
N ARG A 161 69.54 -8.64 -25.49
CA ARG A 161 70.31 -9.44 -24.54
C ARG A 161 69.48 -10.56 -23.93
N LEU A 162 69.57 -11.69 -24.61
CA LEU A 162 69.83 -13.03 -24.07
C LEU A 162 68.88 -13.56 -22.98
N VAL A 163 68.10 -14.55 -23.42
CA VAL A 163 67.70 -15.71 -22.63
C VAL A 163 68.92 -16.26 -21.88
N GLN A 164 68.84 -16.34 -20.55
CA GLN A 164 69.61 -17.29 -19.75
C GLN A 164 68.67 -18.05 -18.81
N ARG A 165 69.00 -19.34 -18.74
CA ARG A 165 68.26 -20.53 -18.37
C ARG A 165 68.56 -20.89 -16.91
N GLU A 166 67.58 -21.35 -16.15
CA GLU A 166 67.82 -22.21 -14.99
C GLU A 166 67.35 -23.63 -15.34
N ALA A 167 68.33 -24.48 -15.69
CA ALA A 167 68.41 -25.94 -15.61
C ALA A 167 69.73 -26.37 -16.27
#